data_AF-A0A6J4HBG3-F1
#
_entry.id   AF-A0A6J4HBG3-F1
#
_cell.length_a   1.000
_cell.length_b   1.000
_cell.length_c   1.000
_cell.angle_alpha   90.00
_cell.angle_beta   90.00
_cell.angle_gamma   90.00
#
_symmetry.space_group_name_H-M   'P 1'
#
loop_
_entity.id
_entity.type
_entity.pdbx_description
1 polymer ?
#
loop_
_entity_poly.entity_id
_entity_poly.type
_entity_poly.pdbx_seq_one_letter_code
_entity_poly.pdbx_strand_id
1 'polypeptide(L)'
;MTGPGDRDDRDAGGWQEPPHLGRDGSGDPDDAPDQPNIADRRREPRGEGSAWTPPGWDLPSAERDVPAVERDASPEPTEQPEKAAEPPRPLPGARPERARGGGEGVLSEFQQTFAYQGDLVGAQGWALQHGWTISDGTAPEDAPLRDLVSSAPVRLSKDHRPAGVMRGRADSLDMVAFDVLYASGRHVVPEYAVTAVPLLTPVPYFRLAPARFWKHGVGGLLAVETGDAAFDARWVLFTAEDGPAVRALAADGAVRAMLLGTDDGDEFWAAAGHVAAIRPDGHRPALIEHHARLLTAVSRALSGGH
;
A
#
# COMPACT_ATOMS: atom_id res chain seq x y z
N MET A 1 56.20 -3.67 47.94
CA MET A 1 55.84 -2.49 48.72
C MET A 1 54.74 -1.74 47.98
N THR A 2 53.57 -1.68 48.60
CA THR A 2 52.58 -0.58 48.67
C THR A 2 52.45 0.43 47.51
N GLY A 3 51.21 0.58 46.99
CA GLY A 3 50.73 1.74 46.19
C GLY A 3 50.56 3.02 47.03
N PRO A 4 49.78 4.06 46.64
CA PRO A 4 48.72 4.13 45.61
C PRO A 4 48.82 5.33 44.64
N GLY A 5 48.11 5.25 43.50
CA GLY A 5 47.86 6.39 42.60
C GLY A 5 46.35 6.62 42.51
N ASP A 6 45.96 7.86 42.78
CA ASP A 6 44.60 8.37 42.96
C ASP A 6 43.66 8.25 41.75
N ARG A 7 42.37 8.22 42.08
CA ARG A 7 41.21 8.41 41.20
C ARG A 7 41.08 9.88 40.81
N ASP A 8 40.64 10.13 39.58
CA ASP A 8 39.69 11.21 39.29
C ASP A 8 38.87 10.84 38.04
N ASP A 9 37.65 10.37 38.30
CA ASP A 9 36.54 10.32 37.36
C ASP A 9 36.06 11.76 37.12
N ARG A 10 36.24 12.32 35.91
CA ARG A 10 35.54 13.55 35.51
C ARG A 10 35.14 13.56 34.03
N ASP A 11 33.87 13.92 33.87
CA ASP A 11 33.23 14.61 32.75
C ASP A 11 32.65 13.77 31.60
N ALA A 12 31.51 13.19 31.95
CA ALA A 12 30.37 12.96 31.06
C ALA A 12 30.02 14.22 30.25
N GLY A 13 29.89 14.05 28.94
CA GLY A 13 29.48 15.10 28.01
C GLY A 13 28.05 15.57 28.27
N GLY A 14 27.91 16.78 28.80
CA GLY A 14 27.42 17.94 28.03
C GLY A 14 26.04 17.90 27.38
N TRP A 15 25.06 17.13 27.89
CA TRP A 15 23.66 17.34 27.53
C TRP A 15 22.99 18.28 28.55
N GLN A 16 22.75 19.52 28.16
CA GLN A 16 22.03 20.52 28.96
C GLN A 16 20.53 20.46 28.64
N GLU A 17 19.72 20.20 29.66
CA GLU A 17 18.27 20.20 29.56
C GLU A 17 17.74 21.63 29.31
N PRO A 18 16.82 21.83 28.35
CA PRO A 18 16.23 23.13 28.07
C PRO A 18 15.48 23.70 29.30
N PRO A 19 15.56 25.02 29.54
CA PRO A 19 15.12 25.67 30.79
C PRO A 19 13.60 25.70 31.04
N HIS A 20 12.81 24.87 30.36
CA HIS A 20 11.34 24.84 30.48
C HIS A 20 10.78 23.57 31.16
N LEU A 21 11.63 22.66 31.68
CA LEU A 21 11.20 21.35 32.22
C LEU A 21 11.57 21.05 33.69
N GLY A 22 11.90 22.04 34.55
CA GLY A 22 12.16 21.79 35.98
C GLY A 22 11.97 22.96 36.94
N ARG A 23 10.89 22.88 37.75
CA ARG A 23 10.50 23.54 39.03
C ARG A 23 11.65 24.03 39.95
N ASP A 24 11.59 25.05 40.81
CA ASP A 24 10.60 26.07 41.24
C ASP A 24 11.34 27.17 42.03
N GLY A 25 10.85 28.42 41.99
CA GLY A 25 10.68 29.21 43.22
C GLY A 25 11.67 30.34 43.55
N SER A 26 11.45 31.52 42.99
CA SER A 26 11.44 32.82 43.73
C SER A 26 11.18 33.99 42.78
N GLY A 27 9.96 34.52 42.77
CA GLY A 27 9.61 35.74 42.06
C GLY A 27 8.15 36.13 42.32
N ASP A 28 7.96 37.26 42.98
CA ASP A 28 6.68 37.82 43.46
C ASP A 28 5.61 37.97 42.35
N PRO A 29 4.32 37.86 42.69
CA PRO A 29 3.20 37.97 41.76
C PRO A 29 2.54 39.35 41.86
N ASP A 30 2.69 40.19 40.84
CA ASP A 30 1.72 41.26 40.58
C ASP A 30 1.73 41.56 39.08
N ASP A 31 0.53 41.73 38.52
CA ASP A 31 0.20 42.06 37.13
C ASP A 31 0.19 40.95 36.06
N ALA A 32 -0.70 39.96 36.21
CA ALA A 32 -1.30 39.27 35.06
C ALA A 32 -2.82 39.13 35.24
N PRO A 33 -3.66 39.49 34.24
CA PRO A 33 -5.10 39.34 34.34
C PRO A 33 -5.50 37.86 34.39
N ASP A 34 -6.34 37.55 35.38
CA ASP A 34 -6.87 36.27 35.80
C ASP A 34 -7.51 35.49 34.61
N GLN A 35 -6.78 34.51 34.07
CA GLN A 35 -7.35 33.53 33.12
C GLN A 35 -7.78 32.29 33.92
N PRO A 36 -9.04 31.85 33.82
CA PRO A 36 -9.53 30.75 34.64
C PRO A 36 -8.81 29.44 34.29
N ASN A 37 -8.33 28.78 35.36
CA ASN A 37 -7.72 27.46 35.36
C ASN A 37 -8.68 26.42 34.73
N ILE A 38 -8.11 25.41 34.07
CA ILE A 38 -8.80 24.29 33.41
C ILE A 38 -9.78 23.55 34.34
N ALA A 39 -9.53 23.60 35.66
CA ALA A 39 -10.44 23.02 36.66
C ALA A 39 -11.78 23.79 36.78
N ASP A 40 -11.79 25.11 36.55
CA ASP A 40 -12.98 25.95 36.67
C ASP A 40 -13.86 25.93 35.41
N ARG A 41 -13.24 25.77 34.22
CA ARG A 41 -13.99 25.62 32.94
C ARG A 41 -14.82 24.32 32.86
N ARG A 42 -14.57 23.34 33.73
CA ARG A 42 -15.34 22.09 33.79
C ARG A 42 -16.60 22.18 34.65
N ARG A 43 -16.84 23.29 35.34
CA ARG A 43 -18.01 23.49 36.22
C ARG A 43 -19.12 24.35 35.61
N GLU A 44 -18.91 24.95 34.44
CA GLU A 44 -19.97 25.65 33.71
C GLU A 44 -20.78 24.67 32.85
N PRO A 45 -22.13 24.70 32.90
CA PRO A 45 -22.96 23.90 32.01
C PRO A 45 -22.77 24.40 30.57
N ARG A 46 -22.32 23.51 29.67
CA ARG A 46 -22.31 23.77 28.23
C ARG A 46 -23.73 24.14 27.80
N GLY A 47 -23.90 25.39 27.38
CA GLY A 47 -25.11 25.83 26.68
C GLY A 47 -25.35 24.95 25.45
N GLU A 48 -26.62 24.70 25.17
CA GLU A 48 -27.12 23.92 24.04
C GLU A 48 -26.68 24.57 22.71
N GLY A 49 -25.49 24.17 22.25
CA GLY A 49 -24.98 24.50 20.94
C GLY A 49 -25.29 23.36 19.98
N SER A 50 -26.16 23.63 19.00
CA SER A 50 -26.55 22.72 17.92
C SER A 50 -25.37 21.90 17.39
N ALA A 51 -25.52 20.58 17.37
CA ALA A 51 -24.63 19.69 16.66
C ALA A 51 -24.54 20.16 15.21
N TRP A 52 -23.33 20.51 14.76
CA TRP A 52 -23.10 20.91 13.39
C TRP A 52 -23.31 19.69 12.47
N THR A 53 -24.30 19.77 11.59
CA THR A 53 -24.57 18.79 10.54
C THR A 53 -24.13 19.38 9.20
N PRO A 54 -23.27 18.71 8.42
CA PRO A 54 -22.85 19.22 7.12
C PRO A 54 -24.03 19.23 6.11
N PRO A 55 -24.09 20.21 5.17
CA PRO A 55 -25.17 20.28 4.20
C PRO A 55 -25.22 19.05 3.28
N GLY A 56 -26.39 18.41 3.18
CA GLY A 56 -26.62 17.26 2.29
C GLY A 56 -26.60 15.88 2.94
N TRP A 57 -26.57 15.80 4.28
CA TRP A 57 -26.55 14.54 5.05
C TRP A 57 -27.87 14.26 5.82
N ASP A 58 -28.99 14.78 5.33
CA ASP A 58 -30.31 14.36 5.80
C ASP A 58 -30.67 13.02 5.15
N LEU A 59 -30.45 11.93 5.89
CA LEU A 59 -30.96 10.61 5.51
C LEU A 59 -32.47 10.58 5.77
N PRO A 60 -33.32 10.19 4.80
CA PRO A 60 -34.73 10.00 5.06
C PRO A 60 -34.92 8.86 6.06
N SER A 61 -35.83 9.05 7.02
CA SER A 61 -36.21 8.04 8.00
C SER A 61 -36.61 6.74 7.30
N ALA A 62 -35.94 5.64 7.66
CA ALA A 62 -36.21 4.32 7.10
C ALA A 62 -37.55 3.77 7.62
N GLU A 63 -38.64 4.09 6.92
CA GLU A 63 -39.91 3.39 7.09
C GLU A 63 -39.89 2.10 6.26
N ARG A 64 -40.04 0.96 6.94
CA ARG A 64 -40.31 -0.34 6.33
C ARG A 64 -41.82 -0.51 6.27
N ASP A 65 -42.37 -0.72 5.08
CA ASP A 65 -43.69 -1.35 4.96
C ASP A 65 -43.86 -2.18 3.66
N VAL A 66 -44.57 -3.29 3.82
CA VAL A 66 -44.94 -4.37 2.87
C VAL A 66 -46.47 -4.28 2.62
N PRO A 67 -47.13 -5.09 1.74
CA PRO A 67 -46.97 -5.33 0.30
C PRO A 67 -48.27 -5.10 -0.54
N ALA A 68 -48.12 -5.18 -1.88
CA ALA A 68 -49.05 -5.56 -2.99
C ALA A 68 -50.41 -4.85 -3.23
N VAL A 69 -50.68 -4.41 -4.49
CA VAL A 69 -51.78 -4.83 -5.40
C VAL A 69 -51.61 -4.20 -6.82
N GLU A 70 -51.92 -5.01 -7.84
CA GLU A 70 -51.94 -4.80 -9.29
C GLU A 70 -52.87 -3.70 -9.83
N ARG A 71 -52.55 -3.10 -11.01
CA ARG A 71 -53.38 -3.14 -12.24
C ARG A 71 -52.84 -2.29 -13.40
N ASP A 72 -52.63 -2.98 -14.52
CA ASP A 72 -52.87 -2.66 -15.95
C ASP A 72 -52.95 -1.20 -16.45
N ALA A 73 -52.12 -0.87 -17.44
CA ALA A 73 -52.54 -0.69 -18.85
C ALA A 73 -51.35 -0.36 -19.79
N SER A 74 -51.15 -1.20 -20.83
CA SER A 74 -50.30 -1.05 -22.03
C SER A 74 -50.75 0.12 -22.97
N PRO A 75 -50.10 0.46 -24.12
CA PRO A 75 -48.98 -0.18 -24.86
C PRO A 75 -47.86 0.74 -25.44
N GLU A 76 -46.81 0.09 -25.97
CA GLU A 76 -45.72 0.53 -26.88
C GLU A 76 -46.21 1.28 -28.17
N PRO A 77 -45.38 2.07 -28.94
CA PRO A 77 -44.20 1.55 -29.67
C PRO A 77 -43.05 2.50 -30.17
N THR A 78 -41.95 1.85 -30.59
CA THR A 78 -41.01 2.11 -31.73
C THR A 78 -40.01 3.29 -31.77
N GLU A 79 -38.72 2.90 -31.99
CA GLU A 79 -37.72 3.37 -33.00
C GLU A 79 -37.34 4.88 -33.07
N GLN A 80 -36.11 5.37 -33.29
CA GLN A 80 -34.81 4.89 -33.85
C GLN A 80 -33.72 6.00 -33.61
N PRO A 81 -32.45 5.86 -34.07
CA PRO A 81 -31.25 6.50 -33.48
C PRO A 81 -30.68 7.72 -34.23
N GLU A 82 -29.89 8.55 -33.54
CA GLU A 82 -28.94 9.51 -34.12
C GLU A 82 -27.70 9.60 -33.21
N LYS A 83 -26.46 9.89 -33.61
CA LYS A 83 -25.66 9.85 -34.84
C LYS A 83 -24.30 10.39 -34.37
N ALA A 84 -23.20 9.68 -34.66
CA ALA A 84 -21.86 10.03 -34.20
C ALA A 84 -21.40 11.42 -34.70
N ALA A 85 -20.75 12.19 -33.81
CA ALA A 85 -20.00 13.40 -34.16
C ALA A 85 -18.49 13.14 -34.03
N GLU A 86 -17.78 13.35 -35.13
CA GLU A 86 -16.35 13.18 -35.34
C GLU A 86 -15.57 14.42 -34.83
N PRO A 87 -14.35 14.29 -34.27
CA PRO A 87 -13.58 15.44 -33.80
C PRO A 87 -12.86 16.20 -34.94
N PRO A 88 -12.69 17.54 -34.84
CA PRO A 88 -12.10 18.34 -35.90
C PRO A 88 -10.57 18.20 -36.00
N ARG A 89 -10.07 18.19 -37.24
CA ARG A 89 -8.63 18.17 -37.57
C ARG A 89 -7.97 19.55 -37.38
N PRO A 90 -6.70 19.65 -36.97
CA PRO A 90 -6.00 20.92 -36.82
C PRO A 90 -5.37 21.42 -38.14
N LEU A 91 -5.37 22.75 -38.32
CA LEU A 91 -4.73 23.48 -39.43
C LEU A 91 -3.22 23.69 -39.18
N PRO A 92 -2.37 23.72 -40.23
CA PRO A 92 -0.93 23.91 -40.10
C PRO A 92 -0.54 25.39 -40.17
N GLY A 93 0.21 25.86 -39.17
CA GLY A 93 0.93 27.14 -39.23
C GLY A 93 0.58 28.14 -38.14
N ALA A 94 1.11 27.95 -36.94
CA ALA A 94 1.31 29.03 -35.97
C ALA A 94 2.47 28.66 -35.04
N ARG A 95 3.62 29.32 -35.20
CA ARG A 95 4.63 29.44 -34.13
C ARG A 95 4.23 30.64 -33.27
N PRO A 96 4.33 30.52 -31.94
CA PRO A 96 4.59 31.69 -31.11
C PRO A 96 5.94 31.60 -30.40
N GLU A 97 6.40 32.77 -30.04
CA GLU A 97 7.73 33.17 -29.66
C GLU A 97 8.18 32.70 -28.28
N ARG A 98 9.51 32.75 -28.09
CA ARG A 98 10.16 32.62 -26.78
C ARG A 98 9.78 33.80 -25.89
N ALA A 99 9.21 33.52 -24.73
CA ALA A 99 9.22 34.44 -23.59
C ALA A 99 10.06 33.84 -22.45
N ARG A 100 11.02 34.64 -21.99
CA ARG A 100 11.92 34.40 -20.85
C ARG A 100 11.27 34.97 -19.58
N GLY A 101 11.42 34.27 -18.46
CA GLY A 101 11.01 34.67 -17.10
C GLY A 101 9.98 33.67 -16.55
N GLY A 102 10.13 32.96 -15.44
CA GLY A 102 10.94 33.19 -14.24
C GLY A 102 9.98 33.42 -13.07
N GLY A 103 9.69 32.37 -12.28
CA GLY A 103 9.05 32.50 -10.96
C GLY A 103 7.83 31.61 -10.72
N GLU A 104 7.95 30.74 -9.71
CA GLU A 104 6.91 30.05 -8.92
C GLU A 104 6.08 28.96 -9.63
N GLY A 105 6.57 27.73 -9.48
CA GLY A 105 5.91 26.51 -9.93
C GLY A 105 4.67 26.19 -9.12
N VAL A 106 3.53 26.70 -9.56
CA VAL A 106 2.23 26.06 -9.30
C VAL A 106 2.12 24.92 -10.31
N LEU A 107 2.20 23.68 -9.82
CA LEU A 107 2.00 22.48 -10.63
C LEU A 107 0.65 22.61 -11.35
N SER A 108 0.67 22.54 -12.68
CA SER A 108 -0.55 22.67 -13.50
C SER A 108 -1.57 21.58 -13.13
N GLU A 109 -2.87 21.87 -13.24
CA GLU A 109 -3.97 20.92 -12.98
C GLU A 109 -3.81 19.59 -13.76
N PHE A 110 -3.10 19.61 -14.90
CA PHE A 110 -2.78 18.42 -15.68
C PHE A 110 -1.72 17.50 -15.03
N GLN A 111 -0.86 18.04 -14.15
CA GLN A 111 0.07 17.26 -13.30
C GLN A 111 -0.63 16.66 -12.08
N GLN A 112 -1.79 17.18 -11.68
CA GLN A 112 -2.60 16.58 -10.61
C GLN A 112 -3.38 15.35 -11.10
N THR A 113 -3.74 15.27 -12.38
CA THR A 113 -4.45 14.12 -12.97
C THR A 113 -3.55 12.88 -13.18
N PHE A 114 -2.23 13.06 -13.15
CA PHE A 114 -1.23 11.97 -13.24
C PHE A 114 -0.27 11.95 -12.04
N ALA A 115 -0.66 12.57 -10.92
CA ALA A 115 0.09 12.50 -9.69
C ALA A 115 0.01 11.07 -9.13
N TYR A 116 1.09 10.32 -9.36
CA TYR A 116 1.42 9.10 -8.65
C TYR A 116 1.15 9.25 -7.14
N GLN A 117 0.29 8.40 -6.58
CA GLN A 117 -0.09 8.36 -5.16
C GLN A 117 0.82 7.45 -4.30
N GLY A 118 1.95 6.98 -4.83
CA GLY A 118 2.91 6.27 -4.01
C GLY A 118 3.69 7.26 -3.15
N ASP A 119 3.48 7.17 -1.85
CA ASP A 119 4.19 7.95 -0.86
C ASP A 119 5.59 7.34 -0.65
N LEU A 120 6.53 7.62 -1.56
CA LEU A 120 7.91 7.13 -1.45
C LEU A 120 8.57 7.57 -0.13
N VAL A 121 8.20 8.74 0.38
CA VAL A 121 8.70 9.26 1.66
C VAL A 121 8.00 8.56 2.83
N GLY A 122 6.71 8.26 2.71
CA GLY A 122 5.92 7.59 3.74
C GLY A 122 6.25 6.11 3.89
N ALA A 123 6.45 5.35 2.81
CA ALA A 123 6.79 3.94 2.88
C ALA A 123 8.19 3.73 3.50
N GLN A 124 9.19 4.46 3.00
CA GLN A 124 10.55 4.42 3.55
C GLN A 124 10.63 5.01 4.96
N GLY A 125 9.94 6.12 5.22
CA GLY A 125 9.83 6.70 6.55
C GLY A 125 9.17 5.76 7.56
N TRP A 126 8.09 5.09 7.16
CA TRP A 126 7.42 4.05 7.95
C TRP A 126 8.37 2.87 8.21
N ALA A 127 9.13 2.44 7.20
CA ALA A 127 10.09 1.34 7.32
C ALA A 127 11.14 1.67 8.40
N LEU A 128 11.74 2.86 8.35
CA LEU A 128 12.69 3.30 9.37
C LEU A 128 12.07 3.36 10.77
N GLN A 129 10.82 3.83 10.90
CA GLN A 129 10.10 3.86 12.18
C GLN A 129 9.85 2.45 12.75
N HIS A 130 9.74 1.44 11.89
CA HIS A 130 9.57 0.04 12.29
C HIS A 130 10.91 -0.73 12.40
N GLY A 131 12.04 -0.02 12.36
CA GLY A 131 13.37 -0.62 12.46
C GLY A 131 13.80 -1.42 11.23
N TRP A 132 13.17 -1.19 10.08
CA TRP A 132 13.57 -1.79 8.82
C TRP A 132 14.75 -1.01 8.23
N THR A 133 15.58 -1.71 7.47
CA THR A 133 16.73 -1.17 6.73
C THR A 133 16.32 -0.82 5.30
N ILE A 134 17.00 0.15 4.69
CA ILE A 134 16.70 0.63 3.35
C ILE A 134 17.95 0.54 2.48
N SER A 135 17.79 0.10 1.23
CA SER A 135 18.77 0.24 0.15
C SER A 135 18.11 0.83 -1.10
N ASP A 136 18.93 1.28 -2.05
CA ASP A 136 18.48 1.78 -3.35
C ASP A 136 18.20 0.66 -4.38
N GLY A 137 18.35 -0.62 -4.00
CA GLY A 137 18.21 -1.77 -4.88
C GLY A 137 19.46 -2.14 -5.68
N THR A 138 20.61 -1.52 -5.37
CA THR A 138 21.90 -1.79 -6.04
C THR A 138 22.91 -2.52 -5.18
N ALA A 139 22.61 -2.77 -3.90
CA ALA A 139 23.52 -3.46 -3.00
C ALA A 139 23.65 -4.95 -3.37
N PRO A 140 24.77 -5.63 -3.05
CA PRO A 140 24.96 -7.05 -3.36
C PRO A 140 23.82 -7.96 -2.85
N GLU A 141 23.27 -7.66 -1.68
CA GLU A 141 22.12 -8.34 -1.08
C GLU A 141 20.80 -8.16 -1.84
N ASP A 142 20.73 -7.18 -2.74
CA ASP A 142 19.57 -6.92 -3.62
C ASP A 142 19.64 -7.73 -4.93
N ALA A 143 20.77 -8.38 -5.23
CA ALA A 143 20.94 -9.11 -6.48
C ALA A 143 19.82 -10.15 -6.75
N PRO A 144 19.37 -10.97 -5.77
CA PRO A 144 18.27 -11.92 -5.97
C PRO A 144 16.92 -11.26 -6.32
N LEU A 145 16.71 -9.99 -5.96
CA LEU A 145 15.46 -9.29 -6.27
C LEU A 145 15.30 -9.06 -7.78
N ARG A 146 16.40 -9.02 -8.54
CA ARG A 146 16.34 -8.92 -10.01
C ARG A 146 15.79 -10.19 -10.65
N ASP A 147 16.16 -11.35 -10.11
CA ASP A 147 15.63 -12.64 -10.57
C ASP A 147 14.14 -12.75 -10.21
N LEU A 148 13.76 -12.28 -9.02
CA LEU A 148 12.36 -12.20 -8.61
C LEU A 148 11.54 -11.29 -9.53
N VAL A 149 12.03 -10.08 -9.82
CA VAL A 149 11.40 -9.15 -10.77
C VAL A 149 11.29 -9.77 -12.16
N SER A 150 12.34 -10.42 -12.64
CA SER A 150 12.34 -11.06 -13.97
C SER A 150 11.33 -12.20 -14.09
N SER A 151 10.96 -12.82 -12.96
CA SER A 151 9.94 -13.87 -12.88
C SER A 151 8.52 -13.36 -12.65
N ALA A 152 8.33 -12.05 -12.49
CA ALA A 152 7.06 -11.48 -12.08
C ALA A 152 5.92 -11.86 -13.06
N PRO A 153 4.69 -12.08 -12.57
CA PRO A 153 3.55 -12.53 -13.37
C PRO A 153 2.93 -11.42 -14.27
N VAL A 154 3.67 -10.33 -14.49
CA VAL A 154 3.30 -9.15 -15.27
C VAL A 154 4.32 -8.92 -16.40
N ARG A 155 3.97 -8.09 -17.38
CA ARG A 155 4.87 -7.79 -18.51
C ARG A 155 5.87 -6.71 -18.15
N LEU A 156 7.05 -7.12 -17.69
CA LEU A 156 8.16 -6.21 -17.48
C LEU A 156 9.09 -6.18 -18.70
N SER A 157 9.69 -5.02 -18.93
CA SER A 157 10.80 -4.84 -19.88
C SER A 157 12.15 -4.94 -19.17
N LYS A 158 13.24 -5.02 -19.94
CA LYS A 158 14.61 -5.01 -19.42
C LYS A 158 15.00 -3.75 -18.61
N ASP A 159 14.23 -2.67 -18.76
CA ASP A 159 14.50 -1.39 -18.11
C ASP A 159 13.84 -1.29 -16.71
N HIS A 160 13.14 -2.36 -16.31
CA HIS A 160 12.56 -2.48 -14.97
C HIS A 160 13.61 -2.96 -13.98
N ARG A 161 13.62 -2.36 -12.79
CA ARG A 161 14.53 -2.76 -11.70
C ARG A 161 13.89 -2.55 -10.33
N PRO A 162 14.28 -3.35 -9.32
CA PRO A 162 13.92 -3.07 -7.94
C PRO A 162 14.55 -1.74 -7.50
N ALA A 163 13.83 -0.98 -6.67
CA ALA A 163 14.35 0.22 -6.02
C ALA A 163 13.59 0.52 -4.73
N GLY A 164 14.20 1.38 -3.90
CA GLY A 164 13.63 1.76 -2.61
C GLY A 164 13.38 0.54 -1.73
N VAL A 165 14.35 -0.36 -1.69
CA VAL A 165 14.21 -1.66 -1.05
C VAL A 165 14.20 -1.48 0.46
N MET A 166 13.16 -1.98 1.11
CA MET A 166 12.94 -1.93 2.54
C MET A 166 12.97 -3.36 3.07
N ARG A 167 13.84 -3.66 4.04
CA ARG A 167 13.98 -4.98 4.66
C ARG A 167 13.77 -4.91 6.15
N GLY A 168 12.96 -5.81 6.68
CA GLY A 168 12.83 -5.99 8.10
C GLY A 168 11.98 -7.20 8.42
N ARG A 169 11.31 -7.14 9.57
CA ARG A 169 10.47 -8.23 10.05
C ARG A 169 9.05 -7.73 10.20
N ALA A 170 8.10 -8.52 9.70
CA ALA A 170 6.69 -8.39 10.06
C ALA A 170 6.26 -9.68 10.76
N ASP A 171 5.77 -9.55 11.99
CA ASP A 171 5.46 -10.67 12.88
C ASP A 171 6.64 -11.66 13.00
N SER A 172 6.50 -12.86 12.43
CA SER A 172 7.49 -13.94 12.47
C SER A 172 8.28 -14.10 11.18
N LEU A 173 8.02 -13.28 10.16
CA LEU A 173 8.62 -13.40 8.84
C LEU A 173 9.60 -12.26 8.58
N ASP A 174 10.79 -12.64 8.13
CA ASP A 174 11.68 -11.70 7.46
C ASP A 174 11.06 -11.33 6.10
N MET A 175 11.09 -10.06 5.76
CA MET A 175 10.38 -9.51 4.61
C MET A 175 11.20 -8.47 3.89
N VAL A 176 10.96 -8.37 2.59
CA VAL A 176 11.47 -7.31 1.73
C VAL A 176 10.32 -6.68 0.95
N ALA A 177 10.26 -5.35 0.92
CA ALA A 177 9.31 -4.58 0.13
C ALA A 177 10.08 -3.61 -0.77
N PHE A 178 9.72 -3.51 -2.05
CA PHE A 178 10.40 -2.63 -2.99
C PHE A 178 9.50 -2.28 -4.17
N ASP A 179 9.73 -1.12 -4.78
CA ASP A 179 9.04 -0.75 -6.01
C ASP A 179 9.82 -1.27 -7.23
N VAL A 180 9.09 -1.64 -8.28
CA VAL A 180 9.64 -1.92 -9.60
C VAL A 180 9.56 -0.62 -10.39
N LEU A 181 10.72 0.00 -10.58
CA LEU A 181 10.84 1.24 -11.35
C LEU A 181 11.04 0.92 -12.82
N TYR A 182 10.23 1.53 -13.67
CA TYR A 182 10.53 1.70 -15.08
C TYR A 182 11.42 2.93 -15.27
N ALA A 183 12.63 2.73 -15.77
CA ALA A 183 13.57 3.81 -16.07
C ALA A 183 13.74 3.98 -17.59
N SER A 184 13.15 5.03 -18.16
CA SER A 184 13.29 5.36 -19.60
C SER A 184 13.82 6.77 -19.80
N GLY A 185 15.12 6.86 -20.10
CA GLY A 185 15.83 8.11 -20.29
C GLY A 185 15.83 8.97 -19.03
N ARG A 186 14.97 9.99 -18.99
CA ARG A 186 14.81 10.91 -17.84
C ARG A 186 13.61 10.58 -16.94
N HIS A 187 12.79 9.60 -17.33
CA HIS A 187 11.60 9.22 -16.57
C HIS A 187 11.93 8.03 -15.69
N VAL A 188 11.59 8.15 -14.41
CA VAL A 188 11.66 7.07 -13.43
C VAL A 188 10.27 6.99 -12.80
N VAL A 189 9.55 5.91 -13.10
CA VAL A 189 8.18 5.71 -12.63
C VAL A 189 8.11 4.36 -11.91
N PRO A 190 7.78 4.34 -10.61
CA PRO A 190 7.32 3.13 -9.94
C PRO A 190 6.01 2.65 -10.55
N GLU A 191 6.04 1.48 -11.18
CA GLU A 191 4.86 0.87 -11.82
C GLU A 191 4.22 -0.22 -10.95
N TYR A 192 5.03 -0.88 -10.11
CA TYR A 192 4.56 -1.98 -9.27
C TYR A 192 5.19 -1.95 -7.89
N ALA A 193 4.43 -2.37 -6.90
CA ALA A 193 4.86 -2.61 -5.54
C ALA A 193 4.99 -4.11 -5.35
N VAL A 194 6.19 -4.58 -4.99
CA VAL A 194 6.45 -5.98 -4.66
C VAL A 194 6.83 -6.12 -3.19
N THR A 195 6.11 -6.98 -2.47
CA THR A 195 6.50 -7.43 -1.14
C THR A 195 6.76 -8.92 -1.19
N ALA A 196 7.85 -9.38 -0.59
CA ALA A 196 8.29 -10.76 -0.66
C ALA A 196 8.82 -11.29 0.67
N VAL A 197 8.64 -12.59 0.86
CA VAL A 197 9.14 -13.38 1.99
C VAL A 197 10.13 -14.40 1.43
N PRO A 198 11.38 -14.47 1.94
CA PRO A 198 12.31 -15.52 1.58
C PRO A 198 11.84 -16.86 2.15
N LEU A 199 11.90 -17.91 1.34
CA LEU A 199 11.52 -19.26 1.73
C LEU A 199 12.72 -20.03 2.28
N LEU A 200 12.50 -20.76 3.39
CA LEU A 200 13.51 -21.67 3.95
C LEU A 200 13.57 -23.00 3.20
N THR A 201 12.45 -23.42 2.60
CA THR A 201 12.30 -24.65 1.82
C THR A 201 11.89 -24.30 0.40
N PRO A 202 12.48 -24.91 -0.64
CA PRO A 202 12.05 -24.66 -2.01
C PRO A 202 10.59 -25.07 -2.21
N VAL A 203 9.81 -24.15 -2.77
CA VAL A 203 8.43 -24.38 -3.19
C VAL A 203 8.40 -24.33 -4.72
N PRO A 204 7.63 -25.21 -5.38
CA PRO A 204 7.48 -25.17 -6.82
C PRO A 204 6.87 -23.84 -7.28
N TYR A 205 7.11 -23.46 -8.53
CA TYR A 205 6.49 -22.26 -9.09
C TYR A 205 4.96 -22.38 -8.99
N PHE A 206 4.34 -21.37 -8.38
CA PHE A 206 2.90 -21.16 -8.41
C PHE A 206 2.60 -19.70 -8.69
N ARG A 207 1.36 -19.44 -9.12
CA ARG A 207 0.78 -18.11 -9.26
C ARG A 207 -0.65 -18.14 -8.77
N LEU A 208 -0.99 -17.28 -7.82
CA LEU A 208 -2.36 -17.08 -7.34
C LEU A 208 -2.83 -15.71 -7.77
N ALA A 209 -3.84 -15.68 -8.65
CA ALA A 209 -4.23 -14.50 -9.39
C ALA A 209 -5.74 -14.28 -9.35
N PRO A 210 -6.22 -13.02 -9.35
CA PRO A 210 -7.61 -12.73 -9.63
C PRO A 210 -8.09 -13.34 -10.94
N ALA A 211 -9.28 -13.93 -10.95
CA ALA A 211 -9.86 -14.55 -12.14
C ALA A 211 -10.04 -13.55 -13.29
N ARG A 212 -10.37 -12.29 -12.94
CA ARG A 212 -10.59 -11.18 -13.87
C ARG A 212 -9.32 -10.62 -14.52
N PHE A 213 -8.14 -10.91 -13.97
CA PHE A 213 -6.90 -10.39 -14.53
C PHE A 213 -6.58 -11.05 -15.85
N TRP A 214 -6.03 -10.25 -16.77
CA TRP A 214 -5.44 -10.77 -17.98
C TRP A 214 -4.17 -11.55 -17.61
N LYS A 215 -4.14 -12.84 -17.93
CA LYS A 215 -3.04 -13.73 -17.57
C LYS A 215 -2.02 -13.82 -18.69
N HIS A 216 -0.78 -13.45 -18.41
CA HIS A 216 0.37 -13.68 -19.29
C HIS A 216 1.25 -14.79 -18.73
N GLY A 217 1.99 -15.52 -19.56
CA GLY A 217 2.98 -16.47 -19.05
C GLY A 217 2.40 -17.66 -18.26
N VAL A 218 1.13 -18.02 -18.48
CA VAL A 218 0.50 -19.19 -17.84
C VAL A 218 0.61 -20.47 -18.68
N GLY A 219 1.30 -20.40 -19.83
CA GLY A 219 1.49 -21.56 -20.70
C GLY A 219 2.27 -22.67 -19.97
N GLY A 220 1.73 -23.89 -19.96
CA GLY A 220 2.35 -25.04 -19.28
C GLY A 220 2.04 -25.12 -17.78
N LEU A 221 1.25 -24.21 -17.21
CA LEU A 221 0.79 -24.30 -15.83
C LEU A 221 -0.55 -25.02 -15.72
N LEU A 222 -0.72 -25.76 -14.64
CA LEU A 222 -1.96 -26.42 -14.24
C LEU A 222 -2.78 -25.47 -13.38
N ALA A 223 -4.06 -25.33 -13.68
CA ALA A 223 -5.00 -24.68 -12.76
C ALA A 223 -5.43 -25.69 -11.67
N VAL A 224 -5.35 -25.28 -10.42
CA VAL A 224 -5.71 -26.08 -9.25
C VAL A 224 -7.01 -25.55 -8.68
N GLU A 225 -8.04 -26.39 -8.67
CA GLU A 225 -9.30 -26.07 -8.01
C GLU A 225 -9.16 -26.19 -6.48
N THR A 226 -9.74 -25.24 -5.75
CA THR A 226 -9.76 -25.27 -4.29
C THR A 226 -10.95 -26.05 -3.73
N GLY A 227 -11.99 -26.24 -4.55
CA GLY A 227 -13.25 -26.86 -4.14
C GLY A 227 -14.21 -25.87 -3.45
N ASP A 228 -13.84 -24.59 -3.37
CA ASP A 228 -14.66 -23.50 -2.88
C ASP A 228 -15.14 -22.67 -4.06
N ALA A 229 -16.42 -22.83 -4.42
CA ALA A 229 -16.98 -22.19 -5.61
C ALA A 229 -16.92 -20.65 -5.57
N ALA A 230 -17.00 -20.03 -4.38
CA ALA A 230 -16.92 -18.58 -4.26
C ALA A 230 -15.48 -18.09 -4.48
N PHE A 231 -14.51 -18.83 -3.96
CA PHE A 231 -13.10 -18.56 -4.20
C PHE A 231 -12.70 -18.81 -5.65
N ASP A 232 -13.02 -19.98 -6.20
CA ASP A 232 -12.65 -20.40 -7.56
C ASP A 232 -13.30 -19.51 -8.64
N ALA A 233 -14.40 -18.83 -8.33
CA ALA A 233 -15.00 -17.82 -9.20
C ALA A 233 -14.21 -16.50 -9.27
N ARG A 234 -13.43 -16.18 -8.23
CA ARG A 234 -12.78 -14.86 -8.06
C ARG A 234 -11.25 -14.95 -8.12
N TRP A 235 -10.68 -16.10 -7.82
CA TRP A 235 -9.25 -16.37 -7.78
C TRP A 235 -8.92 -17.66 -8.53
N VAL A 236 -7.74 -17.72 -9.12
CA VAL A 236 -7.22 -18.89 -9.84
C VAL A 236 -5.81 -19.18 -9.36
N LEU A 237 -5.57 -20.42 -8.89
CA LEU A 237 -4.26 -20.92 -8.53
C LEU A 237 -3.67 -21.71 -9.70
N PHE A 238 -2.54 -21.24 -10.22
CA PHE A 238 -1.74 -21.92 -11.23
C PHE A 238 -0.48 -22.51 -10.60
N THR A 239 -0.02 -23.66 -11.09
CA THR A 239 1.25 -24.26 -10.66
C THR A 239 1.95 -25.02 -11.79
N ALA A 240 3.27 -25.13 -11.70
CA ALA A 240 4.05 -25.99 -12.58
C ALA A 240 3.84 -27.48 -12.26
N GLU A 241 3.59 -27.82 -10.99
CA GLU A 241 3.35 -29.19 -10.54
C GLU A 241 2.35 -29.25 -9.39
N ASP A 242 1.48 -30.25 -9.44
CA ASP A 242 0.46 -30.46 -8.42
C ASP A 242 1.04 -31.20 -7.21
N GLY A 243 1.75 -30.46 -6.35
CA GLY A 243 2.43 -30.96 -5.17
C GLY A 243 1.71 -30.70 -3.84
N PRO A 244 2.16 -31.31 -2.74
CA PRO A 244 1.51 -31.20 -1.44
C PRO A 244 1.49 -29.76 -0.88
N ALA A 245 2.54 -28.96 -1.11
CA ALA A 245 2.56 -27.55 -0.70
C ALA A 245 1.47 -26.71 -1.39
N VAL A 246 1.28 -26.90 -2.71
CA VAL A 246 0.26 -26.18 -3.49
C VAL A 246 -1.14 -26.66 -3.11
N ARG A 247 -1.31 -27.96 -2.85
CA ARG A 247 -2.58 -28.52 -2.34
C ARG A 247 -2.91 -28.01 -0.93
N ALA A 248 -1.91 -27.86 -0.06
CA ALA A 248 -2.09 -27.25 1.25
C ALA A 248 -2.51 -25.77 1.13
N LEU A 249 -1.89 -25.00 0.22
CA LEU A 249 -2.30 -23.64 -0.08
C LEU A 249 -3.74 -23.57 -0.60
N ALA A 250 -4.12 -24.42 -1.54
CA ALA A 250 -5.48 -24.49 -2.08
C ALA A 250 -6.52 -24.82 -1.00
N ALA A 251 -6.16 -25.71 -0.06
CA ALA A 251 -7.02 -26.16 1.01
C ALA A 251 -7.10 -25.20 2.22
N ASP A 252 -6.19 -24.25 2.38
CA ASP A 252 -6.17 -23.34 3.54
C ASP A 252 -7.34 -22.34 3.52
N GLY A 253 -8.28 -22.54 4.44
CA GLY A 253 -9.49 -21.71 4.56
C GLY A 253 -9.22 -20.29 5.06
N ALA A 254 -8.11 -20.04 5.77
CA ALA A 254 -7.76 -18.70 6.22
C ALA A 254 -7.26 -17.85 5.03
N VAL A 255 -6.42 -18.42 4.17
CA VAL A 255 -5.98 -17.78 2.92
C VAL A 255 -7.20 -17.43 2.06
N ARG A 256 -8.12 -18.38 1.83
CA ARG A 256 -9.34 -18.12 1.06
C ARG A 256 -10.20 -17.02 1.67
N ALA A 257 -10.45 -17.08 2.98
CA ALA A 257 -11.27 -16.08 3.67
C ALA A 257 -10.67 -14.66 3.57
N MET A 258 -9.35 -14.52 3.73
CA MET A 258 -8.71 -13.21 3.60
C MET A 258 -8.79 -12.68 2.18
N LEU A 259 -8.43 -13.47 1.17
CA LEU A 259 -8.44 -13.05 -0.24
C LEU A 259 -9.85 -12.74 -0.77
N LEU A 260 -10.89 -13.39 -0.22
CA LEU A 260 -12.28 -12.99 -0.50
C LEU A 260 -12.65 -11.66 0.15
N GLY A 261 -11.98 -11.30 1.26
CA GLY A 261 -12.13 -10.01 1.94
C GLY A 261 -11.31 -8.87 1.35
N THR A 262 -10.40 -9.14 0.39
CA THR A 262 -9.60 -8.09 -0.27
C THR A 262 -10.25 -7.60 -1.56
N ASP A 263 -9.72 -6.51 -2.09
CA ASP A 263 -9.87 -6.25 -3.52
C ASP A 263 -9.02 -7.24 -4.33
N ASP A 264 -9.37 -7.46 -5.61
CA ASP A 264 -8.58 -8.29 -6.52
C ASP A 264 -7.50 -7.44 -7.20
N GLY A 265 -6.73 -6.66 -6.42
CA GLY A 265 -5.61 -5.84 -6.88
C GLY A 265 -4.26 -6.54 -6.79
N ASP A 266 -4.17 -7.61 -5.99
CA ASP A 266 -2.92 -8.30 -5.69
C ASP A 266 -2.80 -9.62 -6.45
N GLU A 267 -1.57 -9.97 -6.82
CA GLU A 267 -1.23 -11.27 -7.40
C GLU A 267 -0.03 -11.86 -6.66
N PHE A 268 -0.05 -13.17 -6.40
CA PHE A 268 1.01 -13.85 -5.65
C PHE A 268 1.74 -14.85 -6.52
N TRP A 269 3.05 -15.04 -6.31
CA TRP A 269 3.82 -16.08 -6.98
C TRP A 269 5.01 -16.55 -6.15
N ALA A 270 5.49 -17.76 -6.43
CA ALA A 270 6.74 -18.28 -5.89
C ALA A 270 7.81 -18.35 -6.98
N ALA A 271 8.95 -17.70 -6.74
CA ALA A 271 10.10 -17.72 -7.63
C ALA A 271 11.35 -17.18 -6.91
N ALA A 272 12.54 -17.47 -7.45
CA ALA A 272 13.82 -16.95 -6.94
C ALA A 272 14.01 -17.13 -5.42
N GLY A 273 13.50 -18.22 -4.85
CA GLY A 273 13.58 -18.49 -3.40
C GLY A 273 12.64 -17.65 -2.54
N HIS A 274 11.64 -16.99 -3.12
CA HIS A 274 10.68 -16.15 -2.43
C HIS A 274 9.24 -16.57 -2.74
N VAL A 275 8.32 -16.21 -1.84
CA VAL A 275 6.91 -15.97 -2.18
C VAL A 275 6.70 -14.47 -2.15
N ALA A 276 6.10 -13.94 -3.22
CA ALA A 276 5.91 -12.51 -3.40
C ALA A 276 4.45 -12.18 -3.71
N ALA A 277 4.06 -10.96 -3.34
CA ALA A 277 2.83 -10.28 -3.72
C ALA A 277 3.19 -9.06 -4.57
N ILE A 278 2.47 -8.85 -5.67
CA ILE A 278 2.64 -7.69 -6.58
C ILE A 278 1.32 -6.97 -6.73
N ARG A 279 1.40 -5.64 -6.77
CA ARG A 279 0.28 -4.75 -7.06
C ARG A 279 0.70 -3.68 -8.08
N PRO A 280 -0.13 -3.32 -9.07
CA PRO A 280 0.16 -2.26 -10.05
C PRO A 280 -0.04 -0.86 -9.43
N ASP A 281 0.74 -0.57 -8.41
CA ASP A 281 0.70 0.66 -7.61
C ASP A 281 2.07 0.86 -6.95
N GLY A 282 2.32 2.03 -6.35
CA GLY A 282 3.49 2.27 -5.51
C GLY A 282 3.32 1.78 -4.07
N HIS A 283 4.43 1.49 -3.38
CA HIS A 283 4.34 1.20 -1.95
C HIS A 283 3.80 2.38 -1.15
N ARG A 284 2.90 2.05 -0.23
CA ARG A 284 2.45 2.86 0.90
C ARG A 284 2.45 1.99 2.15
N PRO A 285 2.55 2.57 3.36
CA PRO A 285 2.54 1.81 4.61
C PRO A 285 1.41 0.77 4.71
N ALA A 286 0.18 1.19 4.38
CA ALA A 286 -0.98 0.31 4.41
C ALA A 286 -0.88 -0.90 3.46
N LEU A 287 -0.18 -0.75 2.33
CA LEU A 287 0.04 -1.85 1.38
C LEU A 287 1.08 -2.85 1.93
N ILE A 288 2.14 -2.36 2.57
CA ILE A 288 3.14 -3.22 3.21
C ILE A 288 2.49 -4.06 4.31
N GLU A 289 1.70 -3.43 5.18
CA GLU A 289 0.96 -4.11 6.25
C GLU A 289 -0.06 -5.12 5.72
N HIS A 290 -0.74 -4.77 4.62
CA HIS A 290 -1.67 -5.65 3.93
C HIS A 290 -0.98 -6.89 3.35
N HIS A 291 0.10 -6.69 2.60
CA HIS A 291 0.91 -7.78 2.07
C HIS A 291 1.52 -8.63 3.18
N ALA A 292 1.96 -8.04 4.30
CA ALA A 292 2.49 -8.78 5.44
C ALA A 292 1.47 -9.78 6.00
N ARG A 293 0.21 -9.38 6.16
CA ARG A 293 -0.87 -10.28 6.61
C ARG A 293 -1.10 -11.42 5.62
N LEU A 294 -1.21 -11.11 4.33
CA LEU A 294 -1.48 -12.12 3.29
C LEU A 294 -0.30 -13.09 3.11
N LEU A 295 0.92 -12.56 3.00
CA LEU A 295 2.13 -13.37 2.83
C LEU A 295 2.42 -14.23 4.05
N THR A 296 2.06 -13.78 5.27
CA THR A 296 2.13 -14.62 6.46
C THR A 296 1.25 -15.86 6.35
N ALA A 297 0.01 -15.69 5.92
CA ALA A 297 -0.91 -16.81 5.76
C ALA A 297 -0.53 -17.73 4.60
N VAL A 298 -0.13 -17.17 3.46
CA VAL A 298 0.32 -17.94 2.29
C VAL A 298 1.56 -18.76 2.66
N SER A 299 2.56 -18.15 3.30
CA SER A 299 3.78 -18.85 3.72
C SER A 299 3.50 -19.96 4.73
N ARG A 300 2.58 -19.72 5.68
CA ARG A 300 2.13 -20.74 6.63
C ARG A 300 1.44 -21.91 5.93
N ALA A 301 0.54 -21.61 4.98
CA ALA A 301 -0.19 -22.64 4.24
C ALA A 301 0.76 -23.52 3.42
N LEU A 302 1.74 -22.91 2.76
CA LEU A 302 2.78 -23.63 2.01
C LEU A 302 3.65 -24.51 2.93
N SER A 303 3.98 -24.02 4.12
CA SER A 303 4.77 -24.77 5.11
C SER A 303 4.03 -25.99 5.68
N GLY A 304 2.69 -25.98 5.69
CA GLY A 304 1.87 -27.10 6.15
C GLY A 304 1.82 -28.29 5.19
N GLY A 305 2.38 -28.16 3.98
CA GLY A 305 2.46 -29.23 2.98
C GLY A 305 3.81 -29.95 2.91
N HIS A 306 4.71 -29.72 3.88
CA HIS A 306 6.02 -30.37 4.00
C HIS A 306 6.04 -31.43 5.10
#